data_AF-A0AAJ1MZX9-F1
#
_entry.id   AF-A0AAJ1MZX9-F1
#
_cell.length_a   1.000
_cell.length_b   1.000
_cell.length_c   1.000
_cell.angle_alpha   90.00
_cell.angle_beta   90.00
_cell.angle_gamma   90.00
#
_symmetry.space_group_name_H-M   'P 1'
#
loop_
_entity.id
_entity.type
_entity.pdbx_description
1 polymer ?
#
loop_
_entity_poly.entity_id
_entity_poly.type
_entity_poly.pdbx_seq_one_letter_code
_entity_poly.pdbx_strand_id
1 'polypeptide(L)'
;MINNSFHLTQIIASVWGDPSDITDAIWQAGYRKPERGEKEIAALTIDIMEGVPDIVPYNLRPKNLDDILSWELNDIIFDATWSDKATPAGVAKMVLENGYQKGGA
;
A
#
# COMPACT_ATOMS: atom_id res chain seq x y z
N MET A 1 -4.64 -14.54 -13.18
CA MET A 1 -5.08 -13.29 -12.53
C MET A 1 -6.30 -13.43 -11.62
N ILE A 2 -7.30 -14.28 -11.92
CA ILE A 2 -8.55 -14.37 -11.13
C ILE A 2 -8.33 -14.79 -9.65
N ASN A 3 -7.35 -15.65 -9.35
CA ASN A 3 -7.11 -16.12 -7.97
C ASN A 3 -6.56 -15.05 -7.00
N ASN A 4 -5.73 -14.12 -7.47
CA ASN A 4 -5.13 -13.11 -6.58
C ASN A 4 -6.15 -12.05 -6.16
N SER A 5 -7.13 -11.75 -7.01
CA SER A 5 -8.18 -10.77 -6.74
C SER A 5 -9.15 -11.23 -5.65
N PHE A 6 -9.61 -12.50 -5.72
CA PHE A 6 -10.51 -13.05 -4.71
C PHE A 6 -9.82 -13.15 -3.34
N HIS A 7 -8.60 -13.68 -3.29
CA HIS A 7 -7.82 -13.78 -2.06
C HIS A 7 -7.53 -12.41 -1.44
N LEU A 8 -7.11 -11.43 -2.25
CA LEU A 8 -6.87 -10.06 -1.77
C LEU A 8 -8.14 -9.43 -1.20
N THR A 9 -9.28 -9.62 -1.88
CA THR A 9 -10.58 -9.13 -1.41
C THR A 9 -10.94 -9.69 -0.04
N GLN A 10 -10.68 -10.98 0.21
CA GLN A 10 -10.93 -11.61 1.51
C GLN A 10 -10.06 -11.04 2.62
N ILE A 11 -8.76 -10.80 2.35
CA ILE A 11 -7.86 -10.14 3.30
C ILE A 11 -8.40 -8.77 3.68
N ILE A 12 -8.70 -7.93 2.68
CA ILE A 12 -9.18 -6.57 2.90
C ILE A 12 -10.51 -6.57 3.66
N ALA A 13 -11.43 -7.47 3.31
CA ALA A 13 -12.72 -7.56 4.00
C ALA A 13 -12.59 -7.96 5.49
N SER A 14 -11.54 -8.72 5.84
CA SER A 14 -11.33 -9.18 7.24
C SER A 14 -10.87 -8.07 8.19
N VAL A 15 -10.30 -6.98 7.66
CA VAL A 15 -9.78 -5.84 8.44
C VAL A 15 -10.37 -4.51 7.94
N TRP A 16 -11.57 -4.55 7.36
CA TRP A 16 -12.18 -3.37 6.74
C TRP A 16 -12.45 -2.26 7.77
N GLY A 17 -12.08 -1.03 7.43
CA GLY A 17 -12.33 0.15 8.27
C GLY A 17 -11.17 1.13 8.23
N ASP A 18 -10.04 0.78 8.85
CA ASP A 18 -8.84 1.62 8.89
C ASP A 18 -7.92 1.34 7.69
N PRO A 19 -7.52 2.35 6.91
CA PRO A 19 -6.59 2.18 5.79
C PRO A 19 -5.24 1.57 6.19
N SER A 20 -4.77 1.85 7.40
CA SER A 20 -3.50 1.33 7.94
C SER A 20 -3.63 -0.16 8.22
N ASP A 21 -4.73 -0.60 8.85
CA ASP A 21 -4.99 -2.03 9.09
C ASP A 21 -5.07 -2.82 7.77
N ILE A 22 -5.70 -2.24 6.75
CA ILE A 22 -5.77 -2.81 5.40
C ILE A 22 -4.36 -2.88 4.79
N THR A 23 -3.56 -1.83 4.92
CA THR A 23 -2.18 -1.78 4.42
C THR A 23 -1.34 -2.89 5.04
N ASP A 24 -1.39 -3.02 6.36
CA ASP A 24 -0.64 -4.03 7.10
C ASP A 24 -1.06 -5.43 6.67
N ALA A 25 -2.36 -5.70 6.54
CA ALA A 25 -2.85 -7.02 6.13
C ALA A 25 -2.40 -7.40 4.71
N ILE A 26 -2.44 -6.46 3.75
CA ILE A 26 -1.95 -6.67 2.39
C ILE A 26 -0.43 -6.86 2.37
N TRP A 27 0.29 -6.06 3.15
CA TRP A 27 1.75 -6.11 3.26
C TRP A 27 2.20 -7.44 3.85
N GLN A 28 1.58 -7.91 4.93
CA GLN A 28 1.87 -9.21 5.56
C GLN A 28 1.46 -10.40 4.68
N ALA A 29 0.44 -10.23 3.83
CA ALA A 29 0.06 -11.25 2.86
C ALA A 29 1.04 -11.39 1.67
N GLY A 30 2.08 -10.56 1.62
CA GLY A 30 3.17 -10.64 0.63
C GLY A 30 2.84 -10.01 -0.73
N TYR A 31 1.91 -9.07 -0.77
CA TYR A 31 1.65 -8.28 -1.99
C TYR A 31 2.70 -7.17 -2.11
N ARG A 32 3.46 -7.16 -3.20
CA ARG A 32 4.50 -6.16 -3.50
C ARG A 32 4.44 -5.75 -4.96
N LYS A 33 4.93 -4.55 -5.29
CA LYS A 33 5.33 -4.22 -6.66
C LYS A 33 6.62 -4.97 -7.02
N PRO A 34 6.92 -5.19 -8.32
CA PRO A 34 8.22 -5.69 -8.75
C PRO A 34 9.39 -4.83 -8.24
N GLU A 35 10.57 -5.42 -8.16
CA GLU A 35 11.80 -4.69 -7.85
C GLU A 35 12.00 -3.51 -8.83
N ARG A 36 12.42 -2.37 -8.29
CA ARG A 36 12.63 -1.11 -9.01
C ARG A 36 14.08 -0.69 -8.96
N GLY A 37 14.52 0.06 -9.96
CA GLY A 37 15.90 0.55 -10.00
C GLY A 37 16.16 1.62 -8.93
N GLU A 38 17.43 1.80 -8.56
CA GLU A 38 17.86 2.78 -7.54
C GLU A 38 17.31 4.19 -7.78
N LYS A 39 17.25 4.64 -9.04
CA LYS A 39 16.72 5.96 -9.40
C LYS A 39 15.23 6.10 -9.09
N GLU A 40 14.45 5.06 -9.34
CA GLU A 40 13.00 5.06 -9.07
C GLU A 40 12.75 5.02 -7.56
N ILE A 41 13.53 4.22 -6.83
CA ILE A 41 13.47 4.19 -5.36
C ILE A 41 13.87 5.54 -4.74
N ALA A 42 14.91 6.20 -5.27
CA ALA A 42 15.33 7.51 -4.80
C ALA A 42 14.22 8.56 -5.04
N ALA A 43 13.61 8.56 -6.23
CA ALA A 43 12.51 9.46 -6.54
C ALA A 43 11.30 9.23 -5.62
N LEU A 44 10.90 7.96 -5.41
CA LEU A 44 9.82 7.60 -4.49
C LEU A 44 10.14 8.06 -3.05
N THR A 45 11.37 7.84 -2.59
CA THR A 45 11.78 8.23 -1.23
C THR A 45 11.66 9.74 -1.04
N ILE A 46 12.07 10.53 -2.04
CA ILE A 46 11.93 12.00 -1.99
C ILE A 46 10.46 12.40 -1.93
N ASP A 47 9.62 11.81 -2.79
CA ASP A 47 8.18 12.10 -2.87
C ASP A 47 7.47 11.82 -1.54
N ILE A 48 7.70 10.63 -0.97
CA ILE A 48 7.11 10.25 0.32
C ILE A 48 7.63 11.13 1.45
N MET A 49 8.94 11.36 1.52
CA MET A 49 9.52 12.14 2.61
C MET A 49 9.12 13.61 2.57
N GLU A 50 8.84 14.16 1.38
CA GLU A 50 8.26 15.50 1.24
C GLU A 50 6.76 15.53 1.60
N GLY A 51 6.04 14.44 1.34
CA GLY A 51 4.65 14.31 1.77
C GLY A 51 4.45 14.22 3.29
N VAL A 52 5.50 13.95 4.07
CA VAL A 52 5.41 13.83 5.54
C VAL A 52 5.23 15.21 6.19
N PRO A 53 4.09 15.50 6.86
CA PRO A 53 3.86 16.79 7.49
C PRO A 53 4.90 17.12 8.56
N ASP A 54 5.28 18.40 8.68
CA ASP A 54 6.28 18.85 9.66
C ASP A 54 5.91 18.53 11.11
N ILE A 55 4.61 18.44 11.41
CA ILE A 55 4.09 18.08 12.74
C ILE A 55 4.38 16.62 13.12
N VAL A 56 4.68 15.75 12.15
CA VAL A 56 5.00 14.34 12.40
C VAL A 56 6.38 14.24 13.05
N PRO A 57 6.46 13.73 14.30
CA PRO A 57 7.72 13.51 15.00
C PRO A 57 8.70 12.66 14.19
N TYR A 58 9.99 13.01 14.22
CA TYR A 58 11.03 12.31 13.46
C TYR A 58 11.05 10.80 13.71
N ASN A 59 10.77 10.37 14.95
CA ASN A 59 10.76 8.95 15.32
C ASN A 59 9.60 8.16 14.71
N LEU A 60 8.58 8.82 14.15
CA LEU A 60 7.43 8.23 13.47
C LEU A 60 7.53 8.33 11.94
N ARG A 61 8.56 8.99 11.39
CA ARG A 61 8.79 9.06 9.94
C ARG A 61 9.36 7.73 9.42
N PRO A 62 9.20 7.41 8.12
CA PRO A 62 9.84 6.27 7.49
C PRO A 62 11.36 6.24 7.75
N LYS A 63 11.90 5.08 8.14
CA LYS A 63 13.30 4.91 8.54
C LYS A 63 14.10 4.06 7.57
N ASN A 64 13.42 3.28 6.75
CA ASN A 64 14.02 2.32 5.84
C ASN A 64 13.15 2.15 4.58
N LEU A 65 13.66 1.35 3.64
CA LEU A 65 12.98 1.12 2.37
C LEU A 65 11.62 0.42 2.55
N ASP A 66 11.48 -0.52 3.47
CA ASP A 66 10.19 -1.19 3.71
C ASP A 66 9.13 -0.19 4.20
N ASP A 67 9.50 0.76 5.07
CA ASP A 67 8.59 1.82 5.51
C ASP A 67 8.14 2.69 4.32
N ILE A 68 9.06 3.06 3.42
CA ILE A 68 8.77 3.83 2.19
C ILE A 68 7.82 3.05 1.28
N LEU A 69 8.11 1.76 1.03
CA LEU A 69 7.30 0.91 0.16
C LEU A 69 5.92 0.60 0.75
N SER A 70 5.83 0.44 2.08
CA SER A 70 4.56 0.26 2.78
C SER A 70 3.73 1.54 2.76
N TRP A 71 4.36 2.71 2.85
CA TRP A 71 3.69 4.01 2.74
C TRP A 71 3.13 4.24 1.34
N GLU A 72 3.86 3.89 0.27
CA GLU A 72 3.33 3.92 -1.10
C GLU A 72 2.05 3.07 -1.24
N LEU A 73 2.00 1.91 -0.59
CA LEU A 73 0.80 1.07 -0.57
C LEU A 73 -0.33 1.74 0.23
N ASN A 74 0.00 2.34 1.38
CA ASN A 74 -0.97 3.03 2.22
C ASN A 74 -1.66 4.18 1.50
N ASP A 75 -0.92 4.99 0.74
CA ASP A 75 -1.46 6.13 -0.01
C ASP A 75 -2.54 5.68 -1.02
N ILE A 76 -2.26 4.61 -1.76
CA ILE A 76 -3.22 4.00 -2.70
C ILE A 76 -4.48 3.49 -1.98
N ILE A 77 -4.31 2.87 -0.80
CA ILE A 77 -5.42 2.34 0.00
C ILE A 77 -6.25 3.47 0.61
N PHE A 78 -5.60 4.50 1.12
CA PHE A 78 -6.23 5.68 1.68
C PHE A 78 -7.16 6.34 0.64
N ASP A 79 -6.65 6.59 -0.56
CA ASP A 79 -7.46 7.12 -1.66
C ASP A 79 -8.60 6.18 -2.06
N ALA A 80 -8.34 4.87 -2.13
CA ALA A 80 -9.35 3.88 -2.50
C ALA A 80 -10.44 3.67 -1.45
N THR A 81 -10.18 4.04 -0.19
CA THR A 81 -11.12 3.93 0.94
C THR A 81 -11.84 5.24 1.26
N TRP A 82 -11.39 6.37 0.68
CA TRP A 82 -11.94 7.70 0.96
C TRP A 82 -13.42 7.87 0.56
N SER A 83 -13.91 7.10 -0.42
CA SER A 83 -15.31 7.15 -0.84
C SER A 83 -16.22 6.33 0.09
N ASP A 84 -17.40 6.88 0.38
CA ASP A 84 -18.54 6.19 0.99
C ASP A 84 -19.01 4.93 0.23
N LYS A 85 -18.62 4.81 -1.05
CA LYS A 85 -18.91 3.66 -1.91
C LYS A 85 -17.73 2.69 -2.03
N ALA A 86 -16.66 2.92 -1.28
CA ALA A 86 -15.52 2.01 -1.26
C ALA A 86 -15.97 0.61 -0.82
N THR A 87 -15.41 -0.40 -1.48
CA THR A 87 -15.67 -1.80 -1.15
C THR A 87 -14.34 -2.55 -1.10
N PRO A 88 -14.23 -3.64 -0.32
CA PRO A 88 -13.04 -4.49 -0.32
C PRO A 88 -12.60 -4.93 -1.72
N ALA A 89 -13.56 -5.26 -2.59
CA ALA A 89 -13.29 -5.65 -3.97
C ALA A 89 -12.76 -4.48 -4.82
N GLY A 90 -13.28 -3.26 -4.60
CA GLY A 90 -12.80 -2.05 -5.26
C GLY A 90 -11.37 -1.71 -4.86
N VAL A 91 -11.05 -1.79 -3.56
CA VAL A 91 -9.67 -1.58 -3.07
C VAL A 91 -8.75 -2.68 -3.59
N ALA A 92 -9.16 -3.95 -3.55
CA ALA A 92 -8.39 -5.05 -4.12
C ALA A 92 -8.07 -4.82 -5.60
N LYS A 93 -9.05 -4.34 -6.37
CA LYS A 93 -8.85 -3.98 -7.78
C LYS A 93 -7.82 -2.86 -7.92
N MET A 94 -7.95 -1.77 -7.17
CA MET A 94 -7.01 -0.64 -7.22
C MET A 94 -5.57 -1.06 -6.91
N VAL A 95 -5.37 -1.89 -5.88
CA VAL A 95 -4.06 -2.43 -5.50
C VAL A 95 -3.45 -3.25 -6.64
N LEU A 96 -4.22 -4.13 -7.28
CA LEU A 96 -3.74 -4.92 -8.42
C LEU A 96 -3.46 -4.06 -9.66
N GLU A 97 -4.30 -3.06 -9.94
CA GLU A 97 -4.11 -2.12 -11.06
C GLU A 97 -2.86 -1.25 -10.88
N ASN A 98 -2.46 -0.98 -9.63
CA ASN A 98 -1.20 -0.32 -9.28
C ASN A 98 0.02 -1.26 -9.31
N GLY A 99 -0.13 -2.51 -9.77
CA GLY A 99 0.98 -3.42 -10.01
C GLY A 99 1.39 -4.26 -8.80
N TYR A 100 0.63 -4.25 -7.70
CA TYR A 100 0.90 -5.14 -6.58
C TYR A 100 0.49 -6.57 -6.90
N GLN A 101 1.38 -7.52 -6.64
CA GLN A 101 1.15 -8.94 -6.86
C GLN A 101 1.66 -9.75 -5.67
N LYS A 102 0.97 -10.84 -5.36
CA LYS A 102 1.39 -11.77 -4.31
C LYS A 102 2.64 -12.51 -4.77
N GLY A 103 3.72 -12.44 -3.98
CA GLY A 103 4.99 -13.07 -4.34
C GLY A 103 5.73 -12.34 -5.45
N GLY A 104 5.64 -11.00 -5.49
CA GLY A 104 6.60 -10.18 -6.25
C GLY A 104 8.01 -10.65 -5.92
N ALA A 105 8.75 -11.01 -6.97
CA ALA A 105 10.01 -11.75 -6.92
C ALA A 105 11.02 -11.22 -5.90
#